data_AF-A0A7X5VRQ6-F1
#
_entry.id   AF-A0A7X5VRQ6-F1
#
_cell.length_a   1.000
_cell.length_b   1.000
_cell.length_c   1.000
_cell.angle_alpha   90.00
_cell.angle_beta   90.00
_cell.angle_gamma   90.00
#
_symmetry.space_group_name_H-M   'P 1'
#
loop_
_entity.id
_entity.type
_entity.pdbx_description
1 polymer ?
#
loop_
_entity_poly.entity_id
_entity_poly.type
_entity_poly.pdbx_seq_one_letter_code
_entity_poly.pdbx_strand_id
1 'polypeptide(L)' 'MNKAMLIEKIAKDAGITKVAAATAVDSLIHGVTSSLKKNQKVTLVGFGTWGVSRRKART' A
#
# COMPACT_ATOMS: atom_id res chain seq x y z
N MET A 1 0.76 -13.93 -4.31
CA MET A 1 0.55 -12.59 -4.89
C MET A 1 1.81 -11.77 -4.64
N ASN A 2 2.59 -11.47 -5.67
CA ASN A 2 3.69 -10.50 -5.59
C ASN A 2 3.24 -9.16 -6.22
N LYS A 3 4.10 -8.13 -6.20
CA LYS A 3 3.74 -6.80 -6.74
C LYS A 3 3.32 -6.87 -8.23
N ALA A 4 4.01 -7.66 -9.04
CA ALA A 4 3.69 -7.80 -10.47
C ALA A 4 2.31 -8.44 -10.69
N MET A 5 2.00 -9.53 -9.98
CA MET A 5 0.69 -10.18 -10.05
C MET A 5 -0.43 -9.25 -9.57
N LEU A 6 -0.17 -8.41 -8.56
CA LEU A 6 -1.13 -7.42 -8.08
C LEU A 6 -1.42 -6.35 -9.15
N ILE A 7 -0.38 -5.85 -9.83
CA ILE A 7 -0.52 -4.87 -10.92
C ILE A 7 -1.35 -5.47 -12.07
N GLU A 8 -1.08 -6.72 -12.46
CA GLU A 8 -1.85 -7.37 -13.51
C GLU A 8 -3.31 -7.58 -13.13
N LYS A 9 -3.57 -7.97 -11.87
CA LYS A 9 -4.93 -8.12 -11.38
C LYS A 9 -5.68 -6.78 -11.33
N ILE A 10 -5.05 -5.72 -10.86
CA ILE A 10 -5.64 -4.36 -10.85
C ILE A 10 -5.90 -3.87 -12.26
N ALA A 11 -4.94 -4.03 -13.18
CA ALA A 11 -5.11 -3.62 -14.57
C ALA A 11 -6.32 -4.32 -15.22
N LYS A 12 -6.46 -5.63 -14.98
CA LYS A 12 -7.58 -6.43 -15.50
C LYS A 12 -8.91 -6.06 -14.85
N ASP A 13 -8.96 -6.01 -13.52
CA ASP A 13 -10.21 -5.79 -12.78
C ASP A 13 -10.72 -4.35 -12.92
N ALA A 14 -9.82 -3.36 -13.02
CA ALA A 14 -10.17 -1.95 -13.19
C ALA A 14 -10.24 -1.49 -14.66
N GLY A 15 -9.87 -2.34 -15.63
CA GLY A 15 -9.89 -2.01 -17.06
C GLY A 15 -8.89 -0.91 -17.47
N ILE A 16 -7.76 -0.80 -16.75
CA ILE A 16 -6.74 0.22 -16.99
C ILE A 16 -5.46 -0.39 -17.57
N THR A 17 -4.59 0.45 -18.15
CA THR A 17 -3.30 -0.01 -18.67
C THR A 17 -2.41 -0.54 -17.54
N LYS A 18 -1.53 -1.50 -17.84
CA LYS A 18 -0.54 -2.01 -16.86
C LYS A 18 0.32 -0.89 -16.27
N VAL A 19 0.63 0.14 -17.06
CA VAL A 19 1.40 1.32 -16.62
C VAL A 19 0.60 2.10 -15.58
N ALA A 20 -0.67 2.40 -15.85
CA ALA A 20 -1.53 3.11 -14.89
C ALA A 20 -1.73 2.30 -13.59
N ALA A 21 -1.91 0.98 -13.70
CA ALA A 21 -2.02 0.09 -12.54
C ALA A 21 -0.72 0.07 -11.70
N ALA A 22 0.45 0.04 -12.35
CA ALA A 22 1.73 0.12 -11.66
C ALA A 22 1.87 1.45 -10.90
N THR A 23 1.56 2.57 -11.55
CA THR A 23 1.57 3.90 -10.91
C THR A 23 0.60 3.98 -9.74
N ALA A 24 -0.60 3.39 -9.85
CA ALA A 24 -1.57 3.37 -8.76
C ALA A 24 -1.06 2.58 -7.55
N VAL A 25 -0.46 1.40 -7.76
CA VAL A 25 0.13 0.59 -6.69
C VAL A 25 1.29 1.34 -6.02
N ASP A 26 2.16 1.98 -6.81
CA ASP A 26 3.28 2.75 -6.28
C ASP A 26 2.83 3.97 -5.47
N SER A 27 1.82 4.68 -5.96
CA SER A 27 1.21 5.81 -5.25
C SER A 27 0.60 5.39 -3.91
N LEU A 28 -0.11 4.25 -3.87
CA LEU A 28 -0.65 3.68 -2.64
C LEU A 28 0.47 3.41 -1.63
N ILE A 29 1.51 2.67 -2.04
CA ILE A 29 2.62 2.31 -1.16
C ILE A 29 3.32 3.57 -0.63
N HIS A 30 3.56 4.54 -1.51
CA HIS A 30 4.23 5.78 -1.14
C HIS A 30 3.38 6.65 -0.18
N GLY A 31 2.08 6.75 -0.43
CA GLY A 31 1.14 7.49 0.43
C GLY A 31 1.02 6.87 1.83
N VAL A 32 0.88 5.54 1.91
CA VAL A 32 0.87 4.81 3.18
C VAL A 32 2.19 5.03 3.92
N THR A 33 3.33 4.85 3.24
CA THR A 33 4.66 5.02 3.84
C THR A 33 4.87 6.44 4.37
N SER A 34 4.47 7.45 3.59
CA SER A 34 4.61 8.87 3.98
C SER A 34 3.74 9.23 5.18
N SER A 35 2.54 8.67 5.26
CA SER A 35 1.64 8.86 6.40
C SER A 35 2.20 8.20 7.66
N LEU A 36 2.70 6.96 7.55
CA LEU A 36 3.32 6.24 8.65
C LEU A 36 4.58 6.95 9.17
N LYS A 37 5.41 7.53 8.30
CA LYS A 37 6.57 8.35 8.71
C LYS A 37 6.17 9.52 9.61
N LYS A 38 4.99 10.10 9.41
CA LYS A 38 4.42 11.17 10.24
C LYS A 38 3.71 10.66 11.50
N ASN A 39 3.86 9.37 11.84
CA ASN A 39 3.11 8.66 12.89
C ASN A 39 1.58 8.75 12.72
N GLN A 40 1.09 8.98 11.50
CA GLN A 40 -0.33 8.98 11.21
C GLN A 40 -0.80 7.56 10.95
N LYS A 41 -1.92 7.17 11.55
CA LYS A 41 -2.58 5.89 11.25
C LYS A 41 -3.27 5.99 9.90
N VAL A 42 -3.11 4.96 9.08
CA VAL A 42 -3.80 4.84 7.80
C VAL A 42 -4.84 3.74 7.92
N THR A 43 -6.10 4.04 7.66
CA THR A 43 -7.18 3.06 7.67
C THR A 43 -7.80 2.96 6.28
N LEU A 44 -7.78 1.78 5.70
CA LEU A 44 -8.49 1.43 4.48
C LEU A 44 -9.56 0.41 4.84
N VAL A 45 -10.81 0.89 4.90
CA VAL A 45 -11.98 0.06 5.26
C VAL A 45 -12.08 -1.12 4.29
N GLY A 46 -12.30 -2.32 4.84
CA GLY A 46 -12.35 -3.56 4.06
C GLY A 46 -10.99 -4.19 3.72
N PHE A 47 -9.88 -3.53 4.06
CA PHE A 47 -8.54 -4.11 3.90
C PHE A 47 -7.77 -4.14 5.23
N GLY A 48 -7.62 -3.01 5.92
CA GLY A 48 -6.96 -2.97 7.21
C GLY A 48 -6.55 -1.56 7.68
N THR A 49 -5.92 -1.54 8.85
CA THR A 49 -5.34 -0.33 9.45
C THR A 49 -3.84 -0.53 9.67
N TRP A 50 -3.04 0.41 9.18
CA TRP A 50 -1.60 0.48 9.44
C TRP A 50 -1.30 1.59 10.43
N GLY A 51 -0.34 1.33 11.31
CA GLY A 51 0.18 2.31 12.26
C GLY A 51 1.62 1.97 12.64
N VAL A 52 2.33 2.96 13.18
CA VAL A 52 3.67 2.76 13.72
C VAL A 52 3.54 2.27 15.16
N SER A 53 4.09 1.08 15.44
CA SER A 53 4.23 0.57 16.79
C SER A 53 5.66 0.75 17.26
N ARG A 54 5.86 1.43 18.39
CA ARG A 54 7.18 1.44 19.05
C ARG A 54 7.42 0.08 19.69
N ARG A 55 8.56 -0.54 19.37
CA ARG A 55 9.01 -1.77 20.04
C ARG A 55 10.10 -1.41 21.05
N LYS A 56 10.00 -1.95 22.27
CA LYS A 56 11.08 -1.86 23.25
C LYS A 56 12.27 -2.69 22.76
N ALA A 57 13.48 -2.24 23.09
CA ALA A 57 14.69 -3.04 22.85
C ALA A 57 14.56 -4.39 23.55
N ARG A 58 15.06 -5.44 22.92
CA ARG A 58 15.18 -6.78 23.50
C ARG A 58 16.67 -7.08 23.63
N THR A 59 17.05 -7.56 24.81
CA THR A 59 18.40 -8.09 25.12
C THR A 59 18.68 -9.35 24.34
#